data_AF-A0A554J9R3-F1
#
_entry.id   AF-A0A554J9R3-F1
#
_cell.length_a   1.000
_cell.length_b   1.000
_cell.length_c   1.000
_cell.angle_alpha   90.00
_cell.angle_beta   90.00
_cell.angle_gamma   90.00
#
_symmetry.space_group_name_H-M   'P 1'
#
loop_
_entity.id
_entity.type
_entity.pdbx_description
1 polymer ?
#
loop_
_entity_poly.entity_id
_entity_poly.type
_entity_poly.pdbx_seq_one_letter_code
_entity_poly.pdbx_strand_id
1 'polypeptide(L)' 'MTPLSTQTFLIYNNHMYIKEFKKLNKKSVSEAGGKGASLGEMTNAKMPVPPGFVVLASAFNRFLEETDLDTEIEAIF' A
#
# COMPACT_ATOMS: atom_id res chain seq x y z
N MET A 1 -2.03 -26.64 17.97
CA MET A 1 -1.88 -25.41 17.18
C MET A 1 -1.95 -24.25 18.15
N THR A 2 -0.82 -23.60 18.44
CA THR A 2 -0.81 -22.43 19.34
C THR A 2 -1.42 -21.23 18.61
N PRO A 3 -2.28 -20.43 19.27
CA PRO A 3 -2.76 -19.19 18.68
C PRO A 3 -1.58 -18.25 18.41
N LEU A 4 -1.59 -17.58 17.26
CA LEU A 4 -0.62 -16.53 16.93
C LEU A 4 -0.61 -15.48 18.05
N SER A 5 0.57 -15.00 18.41
CA SER A 5 0.70 -13.92 19.39
C SER A 5 -0.14 -12.71 18.96
N THR A 6 -0.66 -11.91 19.90
CA THR A 6 -1.49 -10.74 19.58
C THR A 6 -0.79 -9.78 18.61
N GLN A 7 0.53 -9.61 18.72
CA GLN A 7 1.35 -8.86 17.77
C GLN A 7 1.32 -9.48 16.37
N THR A 8 1.59 -10.78 16.25
CA THR A 8 1.60 -11.47 14.95
C THR A 8 0.21 -11.52 14.31
N PHE A 9 -0.85 -11.66 15.12
CA PHE A 9 -2.24 -11.58 14.66
C PHE A 9 -2.60 -10.17 14.18
N LEU A 10 -2.18 -9.12 14.87
CA LEU A 10 -2.41 -7.74 14.43
C LEU A 10 -1.66 -7.41 13.14
N ILE A 11 -0.41 -7.87 12.99
CA ILE A 11 0.36 -7.74 11.74
C ILE A 11 -0.36 -8.42 10.57
N TYR A 12 -0.90 -9.62 10.77
CA TYR A 12 -1.65 -10.35 9.73
C TYR A 12 -3.02 -9.76 9.40
N ASN A 13 -3.69 -9.10 10.35
CA ASN A 13 -5.04 -8.56 10.15
C ASN A 13 -5.07 -7.08 9.74
N ASN A 14 -3.96 -6.36 9.89
CA ASN A 14 -3.88 -4.98 9.45
C ASN A 14 -3.66 -4.99 7.93
N HIS A 15 -4.65 -4.49 7.17
CA HIS A 15 -4.52 -4.24 5.73
C HIS A 15 -3.61 -3.01 5.47
N MET A 16 -2.44 -2.99 6.11
CA MET A 16 -1.57 -1.82 6.24
C MET A 16 -0.95 -1.39 4.91
N TYR A 17 -0.95 -2.30 3.93
CA TYR A 17 -0.28 -2.17 2.65
C TYR A 17 -1.21 -2.11 1.45
N ILE A 18 -2.52 -2.21 1.65
CA ILE A 18 -3.50 -2.09 0.55
C ILE A 18 -4.58 -1.07 0.87
N LYS A 19 -5.04 -0.36 -0.15
CA LYS A 19 -6.17 0.57 -0.02
C LYS A 19 -7.07 0.49 -1.24
N GLU A 20 -8.34 0.21 -0.99
CA GLU A 20 -9.39 0.19 -2.01
C GLU A 20 -9.54 1.57 -2.66
N PHE A 21 -9.90 1.64 -3.95
CA PHE A 21 -10.06 2.92 -4.65
C PHE A 21 -11.04 3.87 -3.96
N LYS A 22 -12.13 3.35 -3.39
CA LYS A 22 -13.13 4.14 -2.63
C LYS A 22 -12.58 4.86 -1.39
N LYS A 23 -11.38 4.49 -0.94
CA LYS A 23 -10.69 5.08 0.22
C LYS A 23 -9.55 6.03 -0.19
N LEU A 24 -9.31 6.19 -1.50
CA LEU A 24 -8.27 7.05 -2.07
C LEU A 24 -8.89 8.33 -2.60
N ASN A 25 -8.09 9.40 -2.63
CA ASN A 25 -8.46 10.67 -3.26
C ASN A 25 -7.17 11.36 -3.77
N LYS A 26 -7.30 12.57 -4.33
CA LYS A 26 -6.17 13.34 -4.87
C LYS A 26 -5.05 13.64 -3.86
N LYS A 27 -5.32 13.56 -2.55
CA LYS A 27 -4.31 13.74 -1.48
C LYS A 27 -3.51 12.46 -1.21
N SER A 28 -3.93 11.32 -1.75
CA SER A 28 -3.27 10.01 -1.57
C SER A 28 -2.07 9.79 -2.49
N VAL A 29 -1.58 10.81 -3.20
CA VAL A 29 -0.45 10.66 -4.15
C VAL A 29 0.80 10.13 -3.45
N SER A 30 1.07 10.57 -2.21
CA SER A 30 2.25 10.13 -1.44
C SER A 30 2.22 8.64 -1.06
N GLU A 31 1.03 8.08 -0.83
CA GLU A 31 0.87 6.68 -0.39
C GLU A 31 0.54 5.71 -1.53
N ALA A 32 -0.14 6.17 -2.59
CA ALA A 32 -0.70 5.33 -3.65
C ALA A 32 -0.21 5.72 -5.07
N GLY A 33 0.65 6.74 -5.17
CA GLY A 33 1.10 7.31 -6.43
C GLY A 33 0.00 8.08 -7.18
N GLY A 34 0.41 8.76 -8.27
CA GLY A 34 -0.51 9.58 -9.07
C GLY A 34 -1.65 8.79 -9.71
N LYS A 35 -1.39 7.57 -10.21
CA LYS A 35 -2.42 6.72 -10.83
C LYS A 35 -3.44 6.22 -9.80
N GLY A 36 -2.96 5.77 -8.64
CA GLY A 36 -3.81 5.30 -7.54
C GLY A 36 -4.72 6.41 -7.00
N ALA A 37 -4.17 7.61 -6.80
CA ALA A 37 -4.95 8.79 -6.42
C ALA A 37 -6.02 9.16 -7.47
N SER A 38 -5.67 9.14 -8.76
CA SER A 38 -6.63 9.41 -9.85
C SER A 38 -7.73 8.35 -9.95
N LEU A 39 -7.41 7.06 -9.79
CA LEU A 39 -8.41 6.00 -9.74
C LEU A 39 -9.38 6.19 -8.57
N GLY A 40 -8.88 6.61 -7.40
CA GLY A 40 -9.71 6.96 -6.26
C GLY A 40 -10.66 8.13 -6.53
N GLU A 41 -10.18 9.21 -7.14
CA GLU A 41 -11.02 10.33 -7.55
C GLU A 41 -12.13 9.89 -8.53
N MET A 42 -11.79 9.11 -9.56
CA MET A 42 -12.76 8.61 -10.53
C MET A 42 -13.81 7.68 -9.88
N THR A 43 -13.38 6.78 -9.00
CA THR A 43 -14.29 5.90 -8.25
C THR A 43 -15.24 6.72 -7.37
N ASN A 44 -14.73 7.71 -6.63
CA ASN A 44 -15.55 8.55 -5.76
C ASN A 44 -16.49 9.48 -6.55
N ALA A 45 -16.11 9.86 -7.77
CA ALA A 45 -16.94 10.59 -8.72
C ALA A 45 -18.00 9.71 -9.41
N LYS A 46 -18.13 8.43 -9.02
CA LYS A 46 -19.08 7.45 -9.58
C LYS A 46 -18.87 7.17 -11.08
N MET A 47 -17.67 7.37 -11.59
CA MET A 47 -17.30 6.91 -12.93
C MET A 47 -17.26 5.37 -12.96
N PRO A 48 -17.44 4.74 -14.14
CA PRO A 48 -17.43 3.28 -14.29
C PRO A 48 -16.00 2.70 -14.19
N VAL A 49 -15.37 2.86 -13.04
CA VAL A 49 -14.08 2.24 -12.71
C VAL A 49 -14.36 0.83 -12.17
N PRO A 50 -13.74 -0.22 -12.73
CA PRO A 50 -13.83 -1.55 -12.15
C PRO A 50 -13.37 -1.57 -10.68
N PRO A 51 -13.98 -2.40 -9.82
CA PRO A 51 -13.53 -2.53 -8.44
C PRO A 51 -12.05 -2.91 -8.36
N GLY A 52 -11.34 -2.30 -7.41
CA GLY A 52 -9.91 -2.55 -7.24
C GLY A 52 -9.30 -1.84 -6.04
N PHE A 53 -8.01 -2.06 -5.86
CA PHE A 53 -7.20 -1.51 -4.79
C PHE A 53 -5.78 -1.20 -5.28
N VAL A 54 -5.07 -0.40 -4.50
CA VAL A 54 -3.65 -0.09 -4.70
C VAL A 54 -2.83 -0.79 -3.63
N VAL A 55 -1.70 -1.37 -4.01
CA VAL A 55 -0.61 -1.73 -3.09
C VAL A 55 0.17 -0.46 -2.79
N LEU A 56 0.21 -0.06 -1.52
CA LEU A 56 0.75 1.22 -1.07
C LEU A 56 2.28 1.27 -1.19
N ALA A 57 2.83 2.48 -1.29
CA ALA A 57 4.27 2.72 -1.28
C ALA A 57 4.96 2.17 -0.01
N SER A 58 4.26 2.15 1.12
CA SER A 58 4.74 1.53 2.36
C SER A 58 5.04 0.03 2.21
N ALA A 59 4.35 -0.67 1.31
CA ALA A 59 4.63 -2.08 1.03
C ALA A 59 5.99 -2.25 0.34
N PHE A 60 6.31 -1.34 -0.58
CA PHE A 60 7.59 -1.32 -1.27
C PHE A 60 8.73 -0.95 -0.32
N ASN A 61 8.53 0.06 0.53
CA ASN A 61 9.52 0.40 1.57
C ASN A 61 9.80 -0.80 2.48
N ARG A 62 8.75 -1.51 2.92
CA ARG A 62 8.91 -2.72 3.73
C ARG A 62 9.71 -3.80 3.00
N PHE A 63 9.43 -3.99 1.71
CA PHE A 63 10.18 -4.94 0.89
C PHE A 63 11.67 -4.59 0.84
N LEU A 64 12.03 -3.31 0.64
CA LEU A 64 13.42 -2.87 0.64
C LEU A 64 14.10 -3.13 1.98
N GLU A 65 13.45 -2.77 3.09
CA GLU A 65 13.96 -2.99 4.46
C GLU A 65 14.16 -4.49 4.78
N GLU A 66 13.27 -5.37 4.33
CA GLU A 66 13.38 -6.81 4.61
C GLU A 66 14.41 -7.54 3.73
N THR A 67 14.82 -6.92 2.64
CA THR A 67 15.74 -7.51 1.66
C THR A 67 17.14 -6.90 1.71
N ASP A 68 17.37 -5.92 2.60
CA ASP A 68 18.59 -5.11 2.68
C ASP A 68 18.96 -4.44 1.33
N LEU A 69 18.00 -4.33 0.40
CA LEU A 69 18.20 -3.77 -0.94
C LEU A 69 18.43 -2.26 -0.90
N ASP A 70 17.92 -1.59 0.13
CA ASP A 70 18.21 -0.17 0.37
C ASP A 70 19.72 0.06 0.50
N THR A 71 20.40 -0.77 1.29
CA THR A 71 21.85 -0.72 1.51
C THR A 71 22.62 -1.04 0.23
N GLU A 72 22.17 -2.05 -0.54
CA GLU A 72 22.80 -2.40 -1.82
C GLU A 72 22.67 -1.28 -2.86
N ILE A 73 21.51 -0.62 -2.92
CA ILE A 73 21.26 0.51 -3.84
C ILE A 73 22.12 1.71 -3.45
N GLU A 74 22.17 2.06 -2.16
CA GLU A 74 22.99 3.18 -1.67
C GLU A 74 24.48 2.98 -1.94
N ALA A 75 24.98 1.74 -1.88
CA ALA A 75 26.39 1.44 -2.15
C ALA A 75 26.81 1.62 -3.62
N ILE A 76 25.86 1.76 -4.55
CA ILE A 76 26.11 1.94 -5.99
C ILE A 76 26.14 3.43 -6.39
N PHE A 77 25.65 4.34 -5.53
CA PHE A 77 25.63 5.79 -5.76
C PHE A 77 26.67 6.53 -4.90
#